data_AF-A0A9D9GWF1-F1
#
_entry.id   AF-A0A9D9GWF1-F1
#
_cell.length_a   1.000
_cell.length_b   1.000
_cell.length_c   1.000
_cell.angle_alpha   90.00
_cell.angle_beta   90.00
_cell.angle_gamma   90.00
#
_symmetry.space_group_name_H-M   'P 1'
#
loop_
_entity.id
_entity.type
_entity.pdbx_description
1 polymer ?
#
loop_
_entity_poly.entity_id
_entity_poly.type
_entity_poly.pdbx_seq_one_letter_code
_entity_poly.pdbx_strand_id
1 'polypeptide(L)'
;MELILVGDLELITDVFKIDGELNKLVKEKEEIHNEFNLLVKMNTKTQQDQSIWRKKYAELEDKYKNKESEYKNLISQKEERKLKESNLNTFIETLKKGELITDFDDAVLNFNLEKAVVHKDKSITFIFLSGIEIKVEAGE
;
A
#
# COMPACT_ATOMS: atom_id res chain seq x y z
N MET A 1 8.31 -20.48 4.21
CA MET A 1 7.08 -19.74 3.88
C MET A 1 6.87 -18.80 5.05
N GLU A 2 7.22 -17.53 4.91
CA GLU A 2 6.98 -16.53 5.97
C GLU A 2 5.48 -16.31 6.09
N LEU A 3 4.91 -16.54 7.27
CA LEU A 3 3.52 -16.17 7.56
C LEU A 3 3.46 -14.65 7.63
N ILE A 4 2.74 -14.04 6.69
CA ILE A 4 2.45 -12.61 6.69
C ILE A 4 1.37 -12.39 7.74
N LEU A 5 1.70 -11.67 8.82
CA LEU A 5 0.73 -11.31 9.85
C LEU A 5 -0.28 -10.31 9.29
N VAL A 6 -1.48 -10.25 9.87
CA VAL A 6 -2.53 -9.28 9.47
C VAL A 6 -2.03 -7.83 9.53
N GLY A 7 -1.08 -7.52 10.41
CA GLY A 7 -0.42 -6.20 10.46
C GLY A 7 0.51 -5.91 9.28
N ASP A 8 1.12 -6.93 8.68
CA ASP A 8 1.94 -6.79 7.47
C ASP A 8 1.07 -6.56 6.22
N LEU A 9 -0.17 -7.06 6.22
CA LEU A 9 -1.13 -6.76 5.15
C LEU A 9 -1.45 -5.27 5.07
N GLU A 10 -1.76 -4.62 6.21
CA GLU A 10 -2.05 -3.18 6.24
C GLU A 10 -0.88 -2.35 5.71
N LEU A 11 0.35 -2.71 6.05
CA LEU A 11 1.57 -2.04 5.55
C LEU A 11 1.74 -2.17 4.03
N ILE A 12 1.32 -3.30 3.45
CA ILE A 12 1.48 -3.60 2.02
C ILE A 12 0.33 -3.00 1.19
N THR A 13 -0.86 -2.83 1.78
CA THR A 13 -2.05 -2.28 1.11
C THR A 13 -2.28 -0.80 1.39
N ASP A 14 -1.57 -0.19 2.35
CA ASP A 14 -1.69 1.24 2.66
C ASP A 14 -1.39 2.13 1.44
N VAL A 15 -2.37 2.96 1.07
CA VAL A 15 -2.30 3.95 -0.01
C VAL A 15 -2.36 5.40 0.48
N PHE A 16 -2.45 5.66 1.79
CA PHE A 16 -2.56 7.03 2.33
C PHE A 16 -1.37 7.90 1.95
N LYS A 17 -0.15 7.34 1.98
CA LYS A 17 1.06 8.04 1.53
C LYS A 17 0.98 8.39 0.04
N ILE A 18 0.52 7.45 -0.79
CA ILE A 18 0.35 7.65 -2.23
C ILE A 18 -0.70 8.75 -2.49
N ASP A 19 -1.79 8.77 -1.72
CA ASP A 19 -2.82 9.81 -1.84
C ASP A 19 -2.32 11.21 -1.47
N GLY A 20 -1.48 11.32 -0.44
CA GLY A 20 -0.80 12.57 -0.12
C GLY A 20 0.08 13.08 -1.25
N GLU A 21 0.88 12.19 -1.85
CA GLU A 21 1.77 12.52 -2.96
C GLU A 21 1.02 12.88 -4.25
N LEU A 22 -0.06 12.15 -4.58
CA LEU A 22 -0.93 12.46 -5.72
C LEU A 22 -1.55 13.84 -5.58
N ASN A 23 -2.07 14.19 -4.40
CA ASN A 23 -2.63 15.51 -4.14
C ASN A 23 -1.60 16.64 -4.31
N LYS A 24 -0.36 16.40 -3.89
CA LYS A 24 0.74 17.35 -4.10
C LYS A 24 1.03 17.52 -5.59
N LEU A 25 1.17 16.43 -6.35
CA LEU A 25 1.40 16.47 -7.79
C LEU A 25 0.29 17.17 -8.57
N VAL A 26 -0.97 16.95 -8.19
CA VAL A 26 -2.10 17.66 -8.80
C VAL A 26 -1.97 19.17 -8.63
N LYS A 27 -1.59 19.63 -7.43
CA LYS A 27 -1.35 21.07 -7.18
C LYS A 27 -0.18 21.62 -8.00
N GLU A 28 0.94 20.91 -8.03
CA GLU A 28 2.12 21.33 -8.81
C GLU A 28 1.79 21.42 -10.31
N LYS A 29 1.01 20.49 -10.84
CA LYS A 29 0.57 20.52 -12.25
C LYS A 29 -0.39 21.68 -12.53
N GLU A 30 -1.27 21.99 -11.59
CA GLU A 30 -2.18 23.14 -11.69
C GLU A 30 -1.41 24.46 -11.67
N GLU A 31 -0.37 24.58 -10.84
CA GLU A 31 0.53 25.73 -10.84
C GLU A 31 1.24 25.92 -12.19
N ILE A 32 1.78 24.83 -12.76
CA ILE A 32 2.42 24.86 -14.09
C ILE A 32 1.39 25.25 -15.17
N HIS A 33 0.16 24.74 -15.09
CA HIS A 33 -0.91 25.08 -16.02
C HIS A 33 -1.27 26.57 -15.96
N ASN A 34 -1.33 27.13 -14.74
CA ASN A 34 -1.56 28.55 -14.54
C ASN A 34 -0.41 29.42 -15.10
N GLU A 35 0.84 28.98 -14.91
CA GLU A 35 2.01 29.65 -15.50
C GLU A 35 1.98 29.62 -17.04
N PHE A 36 1.59 28.49 -17.64
CA PHE A 36 1.35 28.37 -19.08
C PHE A 36 0.33 29.39 -19.59
N ASN A 37 -0.83 29.48 -18.92
CA ASN A 37 -1.89 30.40 -19.30
C ASN A 37 -1.43 31.87 -19.23
N LEU A 38 -0.64 32.22 -18.23
CA LEU A 38 -0.03 33.55 -18.11
C LEU A 38 0.96 33.82 -19.25
N LEU A 39 1.83 32.86 -19.56
CA LEU A 39 2.83 32.98 -20.62
C LEU A 39 2.18 33.19 -22.00
N VAL A 40 1.11 32.46 -22.31
CA VAL A 40 0.32 32.63 -23.55
C VAL A 40 -0.39 33.97 -23.58
N LYS A 41 -1.01 34.38 -22.46
CA LYS A 41 -1.71 35.67 -22.34
C LYS A 41 -0.77 36.87 -22.47
N MET A 42 0.47 36.77 -21.98
CA MET A 42 1.42 37.88 -22.11
C MET A 42 2.00 38.01 -23.52
N ASN A 43 2.18 36.89 -24.24
CA ASN A 43 2.63 36.89 -25.64
C ASN A 43 1.64 37.59 -26.58
N THR A 44 0.34 37.44 -26.32
CA THR A 44 -0.72 38.11 -27.12
C THR A 44 -0.88 39.61 -26.84
N LYS A 45 -0.42 40.09 -25.68
CA LYS A 45 -0.61 41.49 -25.23
C LYS A 45 0.62 42.38 -25.41
N THR A 46 1.80 41.79 -25.50
CA THR A 46 3.08 42.53 -25.51
C THR A 46 4.01 41.89 -26.53
N GLN A 47 4.71 42.70 -27.32
CA GLN A 47 5.74 42.16 -28.21
C GLN A 47 6.91 41.65 -27.37
N GLN A 48 7.00 40.33 -27.23
CA GLN A 48 8.07 39.64 -26.51
C GLN A 48 9.13 39.12 -27.48
N ASP A 49 10.37 38.99 -26.97
CA ASP A 49 11.42 38.23 -27.64
C ASP A 49 10.95 36.78 -27.83
N GLN A 50 10.79 36.39 -29.09
CA GLN A 50 10.24 35.10 -29.48
C GLN A 50 11.16 33.93 -29.11
N SER A 51 12.48 34.15 -29.06
CA SER A 51 13.45 33.14 -28.63
C SER A 51 13.30 32.86 -27.14
N ILE A 52 13.23 33.91 -26.33
CA ILE A 52 13.04 33.81 -24.87
C ILE A 52 11.68 33.18 -24.55
N TRP A 53 10.62 33.56 -25.24
CA TRP A 53 9.28 32.99 -25.04
C TRP A 53 9.25 31.49 -25.35
N ARG A 54 9.78 31.06 -26.50
CA ARG A 54 9.82 29.64 -26.89
C ARG A 54 10.61 28.80 -25.90
N LYS A 55 11.72 29.34 -25.38
CA LYS A 55 12.52 28.66 -24.36
C LYS A 55 11.70 28.43 -23.07
N LYS A 56 11.02 29.47 -22.56
CA LYS A 56 10.17 29.34 -21.36
C LYS A 56 9.00 28.39 -21.57
N TYR A 57 8.39 28.41 -22.75
CA TYR A 57 7.31 27.49 -23.10
C TYR A 57 7.79 26.04 -23.08
N ALA A 58 8.93 25.76 -23.73
CA ALA A 58 9.51 24.42 -23.76
C ALA A 58 9.89 23.93 -22.34
N GLU A 59 10.46 24.79 -21.51
CA GLU A 59 10.79 24.46 -20.11
C GLU A 59 9.55 24.10 -19.28
N LEU A 60 8.44 24.82 -19.45
CA LEU A 60 7.17 24.50 -18.78
C LEU A 60 6.55 23.21 -19.31
N GLU A 61 6.66 22.96 -20.61
CA GLU A 61 6.15 21.75 -21.25
C GLU A 61 6.86 20.51 -20.71
N ASP A 62 8.18 20.59 -20.60
CA ASP A 62 9.01 19.51 -20.09
C ASP A 62 8.71 19.23 -18.61
N LYS A 63 8.60 20.29 -17.79
CA LYS A 63 8.17 20.16 -16.38
C LYS A 63 6.81 19.49 -16.26
N TYR A 64 5.83 19.89 -17.08
CA TYR A 64 4.50 19.30 -17.06
C TYR A 64 4.54 17.82 -17.44
N LYS A 65 5.25 17.46 -18.52
CA LYS A 65 5.39 16.07 -18.97
C LYS A 65 6.03 15.18 -17.90
N ASN A 66 7.07 15.68 -17.23
CA ASN A 66 7.71 14.95 -16.14
C ASN A 66 6.74 14.71 -14.98
N LYS A 67 5.99 15.74 -14.56
CA LYS A 67 4.98 15.63 -13.50
C LYS A 67 3.80 14.74 -13.88
N GLU A 68 3.38 14.75 -15.13
CA GLU A 68 2.37 13.84 -15.68
C GLU A 68 2.85 12.38 -15.60
N SER A 69 4.11 12.11 -15.92
CA SER A 69 4.69 10.78 -15.82
C SER A 69 4.76 10.29 -14.37
N GLU A 70 5.21 11.14 -13.44
CA GLU A 70 5.21 10.83 -12.00
C GLU A 70 3.80 10.51 -11.50
N TYR A 71 2.81 11.31 -11.89
CA TYR A 71 1.41 11.11 -11.54
C TYR A 71 0.87 9.76 -12.03
N LYS A 72 1.09 9.42 -13.31
CA LYS A 72 0.65 8.14 -13.88
C LYS A 72 1.28 6.95 -13.18
N ASN A 73 2.57 7.03 -12.85
CA ASN A 73 3.27 5.98 -12.13
C ASN A 73 2.68 5.74 -10.73
N LEU A 74 2.37 6.82 -9.99
CA LEU A 74 1.75 6.68 -8.66
C LEU A 74 0.32 6.14 -8.72
N ILE A 75 -0.46 6.52 -9.74
CA ILE A 75 -1.80 5.93 -9.97
C ILE A 75 -1.69 4.43 -10.23
N SER A 76 -0.77 3.99 -11.09
CA SER A 76 -0.55 2.56 -11.37
C SER A 76 -0.22 1.79 -10.08
N GLN A 77 0.72 2.30 -9.28
CA GLN A 77 1.08 1.69 -8.00
C GLN A 77 -0.11 1.62 -7.03
N LYS A 78 -0.95 2.67 -7.00
CA LYS A 78 -2.16 2.69 -6.18
C LYS A 78 -3.15 1.61 -6.62
N GLU A 79 -3.37 1.47 -7.92
CA GLU A 79 -4.27 0.46 -8.48
C GLU A 79 -3.78 -0.96 -8.20
N GLU A 80 -2.48 -1.21 -8.35
CA GLU A 80 -1.86 -2.50 -8.01
C GLU A 80 -2.05 -2.87 -6.54
N ARG A 81 -1.85 -1.92 -5.61
CA ARG A 81 -2.07 -2.15 -4.17
C ARG A 81 -3.53 -2.43 -3.85
N LYS A 82 -4.46 -1.68 -4.45
CA LYS A 82 -5.90 -1.92 -4.29
C LYS A 82 -6.35 -3.28 -4.84
N LEU A 83 -5.79 -3.70 -5.98
CA LEU A 83 -6.06 -5.02 -6.53
C LEU A 83 -5.54 -6.12 -5.59
N LYS A 84 -4.33 -5.94 -5.04
CA LYS A 84 -3.76 -6.86 -4.06
C LYS A 84 -4.61 -6.95 -2.80
N GLU A 85 -5.06 -5.81 -2.27
CA GLU A 85 -5.98 -5.74 -1.13
C GLU A 85 -7.28 -6.51 -1.40
N SER A 86 -7.93 -6.27 -2.55
CA SER A 86 -9.15 -6.96 -2.97
C SER A 86 -8.96 -8.48 -3.05
N ASN A 87 -7.86 -8.92 -3.65
CA ASN A 87 -7.52 -10.34 -3.78
C ASN A 87 -7.29 -10.99 -2.40
N LEU A 88 -6.58 -10.31 -1.50
CA LEU A 88 -6.33 -10.80 -0.14
C LEU A 88 -7.62 -10.88 0.67
N ASN A 89 -8.49 -9.87 0.59
CA ASN A 89 -9.79 -9.89 1.24
C ASN A 89 -10.65 -11.05 0.73
N THR A 90 -10.67 -11.26 -0.59
CA THR A 90 -11.39 -12.40 -1.19
C THR A 90 -10.84 -13.74 -0.69
N PHE A 91 -9.51 -13.87 -0.63
CA PHE A 91 -8.86 -15.07 -0.12
C PHE A 91 -9.21 -15.35 1.35
N ILE A 92 -9.17 -14.33 2.21
CA ILE A 92 -9.55 -14.43 3.62
C ILE A 92 -11.02 -14.83 3.77
N GLU A 93 -11.93 -14.24 3.00
CA GLU A 93 -13.35 -14.60 3.03
C GLU A 93 -13.61 -16.04 2.57
N THR A 94 -12.82 -16.55 1.62
CA THR A 94 -12.86 -17.96 1.23
C THR A 94 -12.37 -18.85 2.36
N LEU A 95 -11.28 -18.49 3.05
CA LEU A 95 -10.80 -19.26 4.22
C LEU A 95 -11.82 -19.31 5.35
N LYS A 96 -12.50 -18.20 5.64
CA LYS A 96 -13.58 -18.15 6.66
C LYS A 96 -14.77 -19.04 6.34
N LYS A 97 -15.03 -19.34 5.06
CA LYS A 97 -16.09 -20.23 4.60
C LYS A 97 -15.68 -21.70 4.53
N GLY A 98 -14.40 -22.00 4.77
CA GLY A 98 -13.90 -23.37 4.83
C GLY A 98 -14.59 -24.18 5.93
N GLU A 99 -14.59 -25.51 5.78
CA GLU A 99 -15.13 -26.40 6.81
C GLU A 99 -14.39 -26.17 8.14
N LEU A 100 -15.18 -26.14 9.22
CA LEU A 100 -14.63 -26.11 10.57
C LEU A 100 -13.90 -27.44 10.80
N ILE A 101 -12.62 -27.35 11.16
CA ILE A 101 -11.86 -28.52 11.58
C ILE A 101 -12.42 -28.93 12.95
N THR A 102 -13.24 -29.98 12.96
CA THR A 102 -13.89 -30.49 14.18
C THR A 102 -13.04 -31.49 14.94
N ASP A 103 -12.13 -32.15 14.24
CA ASP A 103 -11.24 -33.16 14.79
C ASP A 103 -9.83 -32.62 14.98
N PHE A 104 -9.13 -33.14 15.98
CA PHE A 104 -7.76 -32.74 16.24
C PHE A 104 -6.83 -33.23 15.10
N ASP A 105 -6.03 -32.31 14.56
CA ASP A 105 -5.06 -32.57 13.50
C ASP A 105 -3.69 -32.00 13.89
N ASP A 106 -2.70 -32.89 14.05
CA ASP A 106 -1.33 -32.53 14.42
C ASP A 106 -0.64 -31.62 13.39
N ALA A 107 -0.91 -31.80 12.10
CA ALA A 107 -0.32 -30.97 11.06
C ALA A 107 -0.86 -29.55 11.13
N VAL A 108 -2.17 -29.41 11.39
CA VAL A 108 -2.81 -28.10 11.59
C VAL A 108 -2.29 -27.42 12.86
N LEU A 109 -2.18 -28.17 13.96
CA LEU A 109 -1.61 -27.64 15.21
C LEU A 109 -0.18 -27.14 14.99
N ASN A 110 0.69 -27.98 14.42
CA ASN A 110 2.10 -27.65 14.21
C ASN A 110 2.29 -26.50 13.20
N PHE A 111 1.40 -26.38 12.21
CA PHE A 111 1.45 -25.26 11.27
C PHE A 111 1.11 -23.92 11.93
N ASN A 112 0.21 -23.91 12.92
CA ASN A 112 -0.23 -22.68 13.58
C ASN A 112 0.56 -22.35 14.85
N LEU A 113 1.42 -23.25 15.33
CA LEU A 113 2.17 -23.08 16.58
C LEU A 113 3.46 -22.29 16.35
N GLU A 114 3.66 -21.21 17.10
CA GLU A 114 4.94 -20.49 17.14
C GLU A 114 5.94 -21.24 18.03
N LYS A 115 5.53 -21.53 19.28
CA LYS A 115 6.31 -22.26 20.26
C LYS A 115 5.45 -22.81 21.39
N ALA A 116 5.96 -23.82 22.08
CA ALA A 116 5.40 -24.32 23.33
C ALA A 116 6.41 -24.11 24.47
N VAL A 117 5.94 -23.55 25.59
CA VAL A 117 6.75 -23.29 26.79
C VAL A 117 6.33 -24.23 27.89
N VAL A 118 7.27 -25.06 28.36
CA VAL A 118 7.05 -26.00 29.47
C VAL A 118 7.44 -25.34 30.79
N HIS A 119 6.52 -25.38 31.76
CA HIS A 119 6.69 -24.74 33.06
C HIS A 119 7.04 -25.76 34.16
N LYS A 120 7.57 -25.26 35.29
CA LYS A 120 7.94 -26.09 36.45
C LYS A 120 6.74 -26.75 37.13
N ASP A 121 5.57 -26.14 37.03
CA ASP A 121 4.29 -26.66 37.53
C ASP A 121 3.69 -27.75 36.60
N LYS A 122 4.47 -28.22 35.61
CA LYS A 122 4.10 -29.19 34.57
C LYS A 122 3.06 -28.67 33.57
N SER A 123 2.64 -27.41 33.66
CA SER A 123 1.80 -26.81 32.62
C SER A 123 2.58 -26.51 31.35
N ILE A 124 1.87 -26.41 30.23
CA ILE A 124 2.41 -26.04 28.94
C ILE A 124 1.64 -24.82 28.42
N THR A 125 2.35 -23.77 28.01
CA THR A 125 1.77 -22.64 27.29
C THR A 125 2.08 -22.77 25.80
N PHE A 126 1.04 -22.94 24.99
CA PHE A 126 1.13 -22.90 23.54
C PHE A 126 0.92 -21.47 23.06
N ILE A 127 1.88 -20.95 22.30
CA ILE A 127 1.84 -19.63 21.68
C ILE A 127 1.65 -19.87 20.19
N PHE A 128 0.51 -19.44 19.66
CA PHE A 128 0.17 -19.58 18.26
C PHE A 128 0.70 -18.40 17.45
N LEU A 129 0.90 -18.59 16.15
CA LEU A 129 1.32 -17.54 15.22
C LEU A 129 0.33 -16.36 15.16
N SER A 130 -0.92 -16.58 15.59
CA SER A 130 -1.92 -15.52 15.76
C SER A 130 -1.69 -14.62 17.00
N GLY A 131 -0.75 -14.97 17.87
CA GLY A 131 -0.55 -14.35 19.19
C GLY A 131 -1.50 -14.86 20.27
N ILE A 132 -2.39 -15.81 19.96
CA ILE A 132 -3.21 -16.47 20.98
C ILE A 132 -2.30 -17.33 21.86
N GLU A 133 -2.51 -17.23 23.17
CA GLU A 133 -1.83 -18.06 24.16
C GLU A 133 -2.83 -18.98 24.85
N ILE A 134 -2.56 -20.28 24.85
CA ILE A 134 -3.37 -21.28 25.56
C ILE A 134 -2.47 -21.99 26.57
N LYS A 135 -2.81 -21.86 27.85
CA LYS A 135 -2.17 -22.62 28.94
C LYS A 135 -2.98 -23.88 29.22
N VAL A 136 -2.32 -25.03 29.18
CA VAL A 136 -2.89 -26.34 29.51
C VAL A 136 -2.14 -26.89 30.72
N GLU A 137 -2.86 -27.35 31.74
CA GLU A 137 -2.26 -28.01 32.89
C GLU A 137 -1.98 -29.48 32.58
N ALA A 138 -0.96 -30.06 33.22
CA ALA A 138 -0.77 -31.50 33.13
C ALA A 138 -1.98 -32.18 33.80
N GLY A 139 -2.72 -32.98 33.03
CA GLY A 139 -3.77 -33.84 33.57
C GLY A 139 -3.20 -34.80 34.62
N GLU A 140 -3.98 -35.07 35.67
CA GLU A 140 -3.69 -36.10 36.68
C GLU A 140 -3.54 -37.50 36.06
#